data_AF-A0AAW0BD86-F1
#
_entry.id   AF-A0AAW0BD86-F1
#
_cell.length_a   1.000
_cell.length_b   1.000
_cell.length_c   1.000
_cell.angle_alpha   90.00
_cell.angle_beta   90.00
_cell.angle_gamma   90.00
#
_symmetry.space_group_name_H-M   'P 1'
#
loop_
_entity.id
_entity.type
_entity.pdbx_description
1 polymer ?
#
loop_
_entity_poly.entity_id
_entity_poly.type
_entity_poly.pdbx_seq_one_letter_code
_entity_poly.pdbx_strand_id
1 'polypeptide(L)'
;GTKFIGEDLFRSAWFAYASLQLLENDMWCPECGTYPETVIWDGVTLAFGKRHLRDSLRPPTVSPEEAPHRARTRVPEQQWIVVPGEGRSSLRGKLLKWLKKWGRKRTDADRESDASSSDNETDGEAQKWTDFDDILSRLGDCGTEAVANVLQMVFGRKSNPVDARIKRKFCILLEQLASDDSLLQMANGEAIGQLAAFVKSPSRETATLIVGIPALMLVLEACMNNSLRWNRLVSLGVWMLQRATTVWERVKCKDQLSLESICDVRDTPDWRECLVIRLPIRGCVRRAVATVCLKSACGRGTQASREMENLKKMLRPGESVPNTIPRTARRD
;
A
#
# COMPACT_ATOMS: atom_id res chain seq x y z
N GLY A 1 -13.27 10.21 13.34
CA GLY A 1 -12.50 9.81 12.15
C GLY A 1 -13.29 10.22 10.93
N THR A 2 -12.73 11.06 10.06
CA THR A 2 -13.40 11.47 8.83
C THR A 2 -13.52 10.27 7.90
N LYS A 3 -14.74 9.97 7.45
CA LYS A 3 -15.06 8.83 6.57
C LYS A 3 -14.24 8.97 5.28
N PHE A 4 -13.32 8.03 5.02
CA PHE A 4 -12.38 8.05 3.90
C PHE A 4 -13.09 8.18 2.54
N ILE A 5 -14.27 7.55 2.42
CA ILE A 5 -15.13 7.63 1.23
C ILE A 5 -16.57 7.25 1.61
N GLY A 6 -17.57 7.83 0.95
CA GLY A 6 -18.96 7.38 1.06
C GLY A 6 -19.08 5.91 0.63
N GLU A 7 -19.96 5.16 1.29
CA GLU A 7 -20.18 3.74 0.96
C GLU A 7 -20.59 3.57 -0.50
N ASP A 8 -21.43 4.48 -1.00
CA ASP A 8 -21.90 4.47 -2.39
C ASP A 8 -20.78 4.70 -3.40
N LEU A 9 -19.83 5.60 -3.09
CA LEU A 9 -18.69 5.88 -3.96
C LEU A 9 -17.68 4.73 -3.93
N PHE A 10 -17.47 4.09 -2.78
CA PHE A 10 -16.67 2.87 -2.68
C PHE A 10 -17.30 1.73 -3.49
N ARG A 11 -18.60 1.48 -3.33
CA ARG A 11 -19.32 0.46 -4.08
C ARG A 11 -19.26 0.73 -5.59
N SER A 12 -19.45 1.98 -6.00
CA SER A 12 -19.37 2.38 -7.41
C SER A 12 -17.97 2.16 -7.99
N ALA A 13 -16.92 2.59 -7.28
CA ALA A 13 -15.54 2.37 -7.72
C ALA A 13 -15.17 0.88 -7.75
N TRP A 14 -15.63 0.10 -6.76
CA TRP A 14 -15.44 -1.35 -6.71
C TRP A 14 -16.12 -2.07 -7.87
N PHE A 15 -17.38 -1.75 -8.17
CA PHE A 15 -18.10 -2.36 -9.29
C PHE A 15 -17.56 -1.90 -10.64
N ALA A 16 -17.09 -0.66 -10.78
CA ALA A 16 -16.38 -0.20 -11.99
C ALA A 16 -15.06 -0.96 -12.19
N TYR A 17 -14.27 -1.13 -11.12
CA TYR A 17 -13.08 -1.96 -11.15
C TYR A 17 -13.42 -3.42 -11.50
N ALA A 18 -14.40 -4.02 -10.83
CA ALA A 18 -14.84 -5.39 -11.10
C ALA A 18 -15.41 -5.55 -12.52
N SER A 19 -16.04 -4.52 -13.09
CA SER A 19 -16.51 -4.55 -14.48
C SER A 19 -15.37 -4.42 -15.48
N LEU A 20 -14.30 -3.68 -15.16
CA LEU A 20 -13.06 -3.70 -15.96
C LEU A 20 -12.36 -5.07 -15.88
N GLN A 21 -12.63 -5.83 -14.81
CA GLN A 21 -12.18 -7.22 -14.65
C GLN A 21 -13.16 -8.24 -15.26
N LEU A 22 -14.24 -7.81 -15.94
CA LEU A 22 -15.02 -8.72 -16.79
C LEU A 22 -14.22 -8.95 -18.08
N LEU A 23 -13.28 -9.89 -17.97
CA LEU A 23 -12.36 -10.35 -19.02
C LEU A 23 -13.06 -11.17 -20.10
N GLU A 24 -14.35 -10.95 -20.33
CA GLU A 24 -15.14 -11.85 -21.16
C GLU A 24 -14.74 -11.77 -22.63
N ASN A 25 -14.10 -10.70 -23.12
CA ASN A 25 -13.83 -10.58 -24.57
C ASN A 25 -12.58 -9.82 -25.05
N ASP A 26 -11.75 -9.21 -24.20
CA ASP A 26 -10.75 -8.24 -24.69
C ASP A 26 -9.29 -8.73 -24.75
N MET A 27 -8.98 -10.00 -24.46
CA MET A 27 -7.57 -10.47 -24.55
C MET A 27 -7.21 -11.00 -25.93
N TRP A 28 -7.38 -10.11 -26.90
CA TRP A 28 -6.84 -10.26 -28.25
C TRP A 28 -5.57 -9.40 -28.35
N CYS A 29 -4.42 -10.06 -28.45
CA CYS A 29 -3.17 -9.38 -28.73
C CYS A 29 -3.12 -9.11 -30.25
N PRO A 30 -2.94 -7.86 -30.72
CA PRO A 30 -2.87 -7.56 -32.15
C PRO A 30 -1.72 -8.28 -32.89
N GLU A 31 -0.67 -8.66 -32.16
CA GLU A 31 0.49 -9.39 -32.70
C GLU A 31 0.34 -10.91 -32.54
N CYS A 32 -0.34 -11.36 -31.48
CA CYS A 32 -0.32 -12.75 -31.02
C CYS A 32 -1.65 -13.49 -31.30
N GLY A 33 -2.73 -12.78 -31.64
CA GLY A 33 -4.06 -13.34 -31.86
C GLY A 33 -4.87 -13.58 -30.59
N THR A 34 -5.90 -14.42 -30.69
CA THR A 34 -6.80 -14.78 -29.58
C THR A 34 -6.13 -15.73 -28.59
N TYR A 35 -6.09 -15.31 -27.31
CA TYR A 35 -5.74 -16.03 -26.08
C TYR A 35 -4.63 -17.10 -26.16
N PRO A 36 -3.46 -16.91 -25.51
CA PRO A 36 -2.70 -18.06 -25.01
C PRO A 36 -3.52 -18.81 -23.95
N GLU A 37 -3.39 -20.14 -23.90
CA GLU A 37 -4.14 -21.04 -22.99
C GLU A 37 -3.91 -20.71 -21.49
N THR A 38 -2.89 -19.90 -21.18
CA THR A 38 -2.58 -19.44 -19.82
C THR A 38 -2.17 -17.98 -19.86
N VAL A 39 -2.88 -17.14 -19.11
CA VAL A 39 -2.56 -15.71 -18.96
C VAL A 39 -2.11 -15.48 -17.52
N ILE A 40 -0.85 -15.09 -17.35
CA ILE A 40 -0.30 -14.72 -16.05
C ILE A 40 -0.58 -13.24 -15.82
N TRP A 41 -1.40 -12.96 -14.82
CA TRP A 41 -1.72 -11.59 -14.40
C TRP A 41 -0.66 -11.09 -13.43
N ASP A 42 0.33 -10.34 -13.92
CA ASP A 42 1.32 -9.70 -13.08
C ASP A 42 0.68 -8.52 -12.33
N GLY A 43 0.09 -8.80 -11.17
CA GLY A 43 -0.58 -7.80 -10.33
C GLY A 43 -1.72 -8.33 -9.45
N VAL A 44 -2.29 -9.51 -9.77
CA VAL A 44 -3.29 -10.18 -8.92
C VAL A 44 -2.70 -11.49 -8.42
N THR A 45 -2.18 -11.48 -7.20
CA THR A 45 -1.86 -12.74 -6.52
C THR A 45 -3.17 -13.41 -6.12
N LEU A 46 -3.67 -14.33 -6.97
CA LEU A 46 -4.72 -15.27 -6.58
C LEU A 46 -4.13 -16.23 -5.53
N ALA A 47 -4.11 -15.79 -4.28
CA ALA A 47 -3.78 -16.65 -3.16
C ALA A 47 -5.02 -17.52 -2.85
N PHE A 48 -4.97 -18.78 -3.26
CA PHE A 48 -5.93 -19.76 -2.78
C PHE A 48 -5.80 -19.87 -1.25
N GLY A 49 -6.90 -19.69 -0.52
CA GLY A 49 -6.91 -19.94 0.92
C GLY A 49 -6.40 -21.36 1.20
N LYS A 50 -5.66 -21.56 2.31
CA LYS A 50 -4.93 -22.81 2.61
C LYS A 50 -5.75 -24.10 2.42
N ARG A 51 -7.07 -24.03 2.61
CA ARG A 51 -8.04 -25.13 2.39
C ARG A 51 -8.23 -25.57 0.93
N HIS A 52 -7.83 -24.75 -0.04
CA HIS A 52 -7.91 -25.02 -1.47
C HIS A 52 -6.56 -25.46 -2.06
N LEU A 53 -5.49 -25.44 -1.25
CA LEU A 53 -4.23 -26.08 -1.61
C LEU A 53 -4.44 -27.59 -1.51
N ARG A 54 -4.45 -28.28 -2.65
CA ARG A 54 -4.38 -29.75 -2.67
C ARG A 54 -2.92 -30.17 -2.49
N ASP A 55 -2.67 -31.30 -1.82
CA ASP A 55 -1.32 -31.88 -1.68
C ASP A 55 -0.66 -32.21 -3.03
N SER A 56 -1.45 -32.27 -4.09
CA SER A 56 -1.00 -32.45 -5.48
C SER A 56 -0.50 -31.17 -6.15
N LEU A 57 -0.82 -29.99 -5.62
CA LEU A 57 -0.30 -28.72 -6.13
C LEU A 57 1.12 -28.56 -5.61
N ARG A 58 2.09 -28.84 -6.47
CA ARG A 58 3.48 -28.43 -6.24
C ARG A 58 3.72 -27.18 -7.08
N PRO A 59 4.33 -26.12 -6.52
CA PRO A 59 4.88 -25.09 -7.39
C PRO A 59 5.82 -25.79 -8.40
N PRO A 60 5.91 -25.31 -9.65
CA PRO A 60 6.94 -25.79 -10.57
C PRO A 60 8.27 -25.72 -9.81
N THR A 61 8.77 -26.90 -9.46
CA THR A 61 9.92 -27.09 -8.57
C THR A 61 11.17 -27.38 -9.39
N VAL A 62 10.99 -27.62 -10.68
CA VAL A 62 12.05 -27.73 -11.67
C VAL A 62 12.36 -26.30 -12.12
N SER A 63 13.43 -25.75 -11.59
CA SER A 63 14.10 -24.61 -12.24
C SER A 63 14.91 -25.22 -13.37
N PRO A 64 14.67 -24.90 -14.65
CA PRO A 64 15.56 -25.34 -15.72
C PRO A 64 16.99 -24.87 -15.43
N GLU A 65 18.00 -25.62 -15.86
CA GLU A 65 19.41 -25.24 -15.66
C GLU A 65 19.74 -23.89 -16.33
N GLU A 66 18.99 -23.54 -17.37
CA GLU A 66 19.08 -22.28 -18.12
C GLU A 66 18.20 -21.17 -17.51
N ALA A 67 17.51 -21.43 -16.39
CA ALA A 67 16.67 -20.41 -15.76
C ALA A 67 17.53 -19.19 -15.41
N PRO A 68 17.08 -17.96 -15.75
CA PRO A 68 17.83 -16.76 -15.42
C PRO A 68 17.99 -16.64 -13.89
N HIS A 69 19.21 -16.88 -13.41
CA HIS A 69 19.54 -16.75 -12.00
C HIS A 69 19.65 -15.27 -11.63
N ARG A 70 18.57 -14.74 -11.04
CA ARG A 70 18.62 -13.41 -10.43
C ARG A 70 19.47 -13.46 -9.16
N ALA A 71 20.69 -12.92 -9.20
CA ALA A 71 21.45 -12.64 -7.98
C ALA A 71 20.57 -11.79 -7.06
N ARG A 72 20.44 -12.19 -5.78
CA ARG A 72 19.51 -11.62 -4.78
C ARG A 72 19.17 -10.15 -5.06
N THR A 73 17.96 -9.91 -5.57
CA THR A 73 17.50 -8.67 -6.20
C THR A 73 17.13 -7.55 -5.24
N ARG A 74 17.18 -7.78 -3.92
CA ARG A 74 16.88 -6.72 -2.96
C ARG A 74 18.10 -5.82 -2.83
N VAL A 75 17.99 -4.58 -3.32
CA VAL A 75 18.96 -3.54 -2.98
C VAL A 75 18.85 -3.33 -1.46
N PRO A 76 19.92 -3.58 -0.68
CA PRO A 76 19.88 -3.30 0.74
C PRO A 76 19.78 -1.79 0.97
N GLU A 77 19.42 -1.38 2.18
CA GLU A 77 19.43 0.03 2.59
C GLU A 77 18.57 0.91 1.67
N GLN A 78 17.32 0.51 1.42
CA GLN A 78 16.38 1.36 0.67
C GLN A 78 15.66 2.37 1.56
N GLN A 79 15.94 2.44 2.86
CA GLN A 79 15.24 3.34 3.77
C GLN A 79 15.83 4.76 3.75
N TRP A 80 15.07 5.74 4.25
CA TRP A 80 15.54 7.12 4.38
C TRP A 80 16.71 7.24 5.36
N ILE A 81 16.53 6.74 6.58
CA ILE A 81 17.57 6.71 7.62
C ILE A 81 18.23 5.32 7.60
N VAL A 82 19.49 5.27 7.17
CA VAL A 82 20.31 4.05 7.21
C VAL A 82 21.15 4.09 8.47
N VAL A 83 21.14 2.98 9.21
CA VAL A 83 21.94 2.84 10.43
C VAL A 83 22.89 1.66 10.22
N PRO A 84 24.18 1.89 10.04
CA PRO A 84 25.15 0.82 9.84
C PRO A 84 25.20 -0.11 11.05
N GLY A 85 25.18 -1.43 10.81
CA GLY A 85 25.51 -2.43 11.84
C GLY A 85 24.46 -2.68 12.94
N GLU A 86 23.27 -2.06 12.89
CA GLU A 86 22.26 -2.24 13.94
C GLU A 86 21.19 -3.30 13.64
N GLY A 87 20.94 -4.15 14.65
CA GLY A 87 19.80 -5.08 14.67
C GLY A 87 18.45 -4.42 15.00
N ARG A 88 17.48 -5.23 15.46
CA ARG A 88 16.07 -4.84 15.71
C ARG A 88 15.84 -3.60 16.61
N SER A 89 16.81 -3.17 17.41
CA SER A 89 16.74 -1.94 18.24
C SER A 89 17.33 -0.74 17.52
N SER A 90 16.97 -0.56 16.25
CA SER A 90 17.53 0.46 15.38
C SER A 90 17.18 1.87 15.89
N LEU A 91 18.04 2.85 15.57
CA LEU A 91 17.75 4.28 15.78
C LEU A 91 16.34 4.68 15.34
N ARG A 92 15.89 4.15 14.19
CA ARG A 92 14.55 4.34 13.65
C ARG A 92 13.45 3.86 14.59
N GLY A 93 13.61 2.65 15.15
CA GLY A 93 12.69 2.11 16.15
C GLY A 93 12.63 2.96 17.42
N LYS A 94 13.77 3.48 17.89
CA LYS A 94 13.81 4.41 19.03
C LYS A 94 13.09 5.73 18.70
N LEU A 95 13.37 6.33 17.55
CA LEU A 95 12.72 7.55 17.08
C LEU A 95 11.20 7.38 16.96
N LEU A 96 10.72 6.28 16.36
CA LEU A 96 9.28 5.98 16.26
C LEU A 96 8.62 5.82 17.63
N LYS A 97 9.24 5.09 18.56
CA LYS A 97 8.73 4.93 19.92
C LYS A 97 8.66 6.28 20.63
N TRP A 98 9.71 7.09 20.50
CA TRP A 98 9.78 8.42 21.09
C TRP A 98 8.70 9.36 20.53
N LEU A 99 8.52 9.42 19.20
CA LEU A 99 7.49 10.23 18.54
C LEU A 99 6.07 9.83 18.96
N LYS A 100 5.80 8.52 19.05
CA LYS A 100 4.49 8.01 19.51
C LYS A 100 4.22 8.36 20.97
N LYS A 101 5.22 8.23 21.84
CA LYS A 101 5.08 8.50 23.28
C LYS A 101 4.98 9.99 23.59
N TRP A 102 5.83 10.81 22.95
CA TRP A 102 6.05 12.21 23.34
C TRP A 102 5.66 13.22 22.27
N GLY A 103 5.80 12.86 20.99
CA GLY A 103 5.51 13.77 19.88
C GLY A 103 4.02 14.04 19.69
N ARG A 104 3.16 13.08 20.06
CA ARG A 104 1.70 13.14 19.88
C ARG A 104 0.92 13.49 21.15
N LYS A 105 1.56 13.95 22.24
CA LYS A 105 0.85 14.19 23.53
C LYS A 105 -0.42 15.01 23.25
N ARG A 106 -1.56 14.39 23.54
CA ARG A 106 -2.90 14.93 23.26
C ARG A 106 -3.02 16.31 23.88
N THR A 107 -3.51 17.27 23.11
CA THR A 107 -4.02 18.53 23.66
C THR A 107 -5.18 18.20 24.59
N ASP A 108 -5.34 18.95 25.68
CA ASP A 108 -6.34 18.68 26.73
C ASP A 108 -7.79 18.56 26.21
N ALA A 109 -8.07 19.09 25.02
CA ALA A 109 -9.34 18.90 24.31
C ALA A 109 -9.70 17.43 24.00
N ASP A 110 -8.73 16.50 23.99
CA ASP A 110 -9.00 15.06 23.80
C ASP A 110 -9.07 14.28 25.14
N ARG A 111 -8.96 14.95 26.29
CA ARG A 111 -8.83 14.32 27.62
C ARG A 111 -10.15 14.18 28.40
N GLU A 112 -11.29 14.58 27.86
CA GLU A 112 -12.58 14.53 28.57
C GLU A 112 -13.08 13.10 28.93
N SER A 113 -12.39 12.02 28.54
CA SER A 113 -12.89 10.65 28.77
C SER A 113 -12.03 9.72 29.64
N ASP A 114 -10.80 10.06 30.03
CA ASP A 114 -9.92 9.11 30.74
C ASP A 114 -9.27 9.72 31.99
N ALA A 115 -10.08 9.86 33.05
CA ALA A 115 -9.66 10.31 34.37
C ALA A 115 -9.18 9.13 35.24
N SER A 116 -8.02 8.53 34.93
CA SER A 116 -7.30 7.70 35.92
C SER A 116 -5.83 7.49 35.52
N SER A 117 -4.91 8.17 36.22
CA SER A 117 -3.50 7.79 36.47
C SER A 117 -2.66 9.05 36.67
N SER A 118 -2.45 9.46 37.93
CA SER A 118 -1.92 10.79 38.29
C SER A 118 -0.47 10.79 38.80
N ASP A 119 0.19 9.67 39.10
CA ASP A 119 1.35 9.73 40.02
C ASP A 119 2.72 9.38 39.41
N ASN A 120 2.86 9.29 38.08
CA ASN A 120 4.14 8.95 37.41
C ASN A 120 4.66 9.98 36.38
N GLU A 121 4.17 11.22 36.37
CA GLU A 121 4.54 12.19 35.31
C GLU A 121 5.97 12.76 35.41
N THR A 122 6.56 12.89 36.61
CA THR A 122 7.86 13.57 36.79
C THR A 122 9.04 12.74 36.28
N ASP A 123 9.08 11.43 36.55
CA ASP A 123 10.16 10.56 36.11
C ASP A 123 10.17 10.38 34.57
N GLY A 124 8.99 10.52 33.95
CA GLY A 124 8.83 10.45 32.51
C GLY A 124 9.49 11.60 31.75
N GLU A 125 9.53 12.81 32.32
CA GLU A 125 10.06 14.00 31.65
C GLU A 125 11.59 13.98 31.58
N ALA A 126 12.27 13.56 32.64
CA ALA A 126 13.73 13.40 32.62
C ALA A 126 14.14 12.36 31.56
N GLN A 127 13.48 11.21 31.55
CA GLN A 127 13.75 10.14 30.57
C GLN A 127 13.47 10.60 29.13
N LYS A 128 12.38 11.35 28.90
CA LYS A 128 12.03 11.90 27.59
C LYS A 128 13.19 12.67 26.95
N TRP A 129 13.85 13.51 27.74
CA TRP A 129 14.95 14.34 27.22
C TRP A 129 16.25 13.56 27.08
N THR A 130 16.54 12.62 27.98
CA THR A 130 17.67 11.69 27.81
C THR A 130 17.54 10.89 26.52
N ASP A 131 16.36 10.31 26.26
CA ASP A 131 16.09 9.58 25.02
C ASP A 131 16.18 10.48 23.78
N PHE A 132 15.71 11.73 23.90
CA PHE A 132 15.74 12.70 22.81
C PHE A 132 17.18 13.08 22.44
N ASP A 133 18.02 13.35 23.43
CA ASP A 133 19.42 13.71 23.24
C ASP A 133 20.23 12.50 22.66
N ASP A 134 19.95 11.26 23.09
CA ASP A 134 20.49 10.03 22.47
C ASP A 134 20.11 9.92 20.99
N ILE A 135 18.84 10.14 20.66
CA ILE A 135 18.35 10.08 19.27
C ILE A 135 19.05 11.15 18.41
N LEU A 136 19.18 12.38 18.91
CA LEU A 136 19.82 13.46 18.16
C LEU A 136 21.30 13.19 17.90
N SER A 137 22.04 12.74 18.90
CA SER A 137 23.46 12.38 18.75
C SER A 137 23.62 11.35 17.65
N ARG A 138 22.83 10.27 17.71
CA ARG A 138 22.92 9.15 16.75
C ARG A 138 22.46 9.52 15.34
N LEU A 139 21.46 10.41 15.21
CA LEU A 139 21.09 10.96 13.90
C LEU A 139 22.23 11.79 13.29
N GLY A 140 22.98 12.51 14.12
CA GLY A 140 24.22 13.20 13.71
C GLY A 140 25.27 12.22 13.20
N ASP A 141 25.57 11.18 13.99
CA ASP A 141 26.58 10.16 13.67
C ASP A 141 26.26 9.38 12.38
N CYS A 142 24.98 9.21 12.05
CA CYS A 142 24.54 8.51 10.82
C CYS A 142 24.52 9.41 9.57
N GLY A 143 25.00 10.65 9.64
CA GLY A 143 24.94 11.59 8.51
C GLY A 143 23.52 12.06 8.18
N THR A 144 22.61 12.00 9.16
CA THR A 144 21.21 12.44 9.03
C THR A 144 20.94 13.73 9.80
N GLU A 145 21.93 14.62 9.82
CA GLU A 145 21.90 15.89 10.57
C GLU A 145 20.69 16.77 10.19
N ALA A 146 20.26 16.73 8.93
CA ALA A 146 19.08 17.48 8.49
C ALA A 146 17.80 17.02 9.22
N VAL A 147 17.67 15.71 9.49
CA VAL A 147 16.55 15.14 10.27
C VAL A 147 16.67 15.57 11.74
N ALA A 148 17.87 15.47 12.33
CA ALA A 148 18.15 15.91 13.70
C ALA A 148 17.80 17.40 13.89
N ASN A 149 18.19 18.25 12.95
CA ASN A 149 17.91 19.68 12.96
C ASN A 149 16.41 19.98 12.93
N VAL A 150 15.62 19.25 12.13
CA VAL A 150 14.16 19.39 12.09
C VAL A 150 13.52 18.88 13.38
N LEU A 151 13.99 17.75 13.91
CA LEU A 151 13.53 17.21 15.19
C LEU A 151 13.81 18.20 16.35
N GLN A 152 15.02 18.75 16.43
CA GLN A 152 15.41 19.78 17.40
C GLN A 152 14.59 21.06 17.24
N MET A 153 14.36 21.51 16.01
CA MET A 153 13.59 22.71 15.71
C MET A 153 12.15 22.64 16.26
N VAL A 154 11.52 21.46 16.20
CA VAL A 154 10.11 21.31 16.56
C VAL A 154 9.93 20.87 18.01
N PHE A 155 10.80 19.96 18.49
CA PHE A 155 10.62 19.30 19.78
C PHE A 155 11.71 19.60 20.81
N GLY A 156 12.76 20.34 20.44
CA GLY A 156 13.88 20.63 21.34
C GLY A 156 13.48 21.48 22.55
N ARG A 157 14.25 21.38 23.63
CA ARG A 157 13.99 22.13 24.89
C ARG A 157 13.88 23.65 24.70
N LYS A 158 14.60 24.18 23.71
CA LYS A 158 14.65 25.61 23.36
C LYS A 158 13.85 25.95 22.10
N SER A 159 13.02 25.03 21.60
CA SER A 159 12.19 25.35 20.43
C SER A 159 11.12 26.36 20.82
N ASN A 160 10.81 27.27 19.89
CA ASN A 160 9.63 28.10 20.02
C ASN A 160 8.40 27.19 20.09
N PRO A 161 7.36 27.55 20.86
CA PRO A 161 6.13 26.78 20.91
C PRO A 161 5.53 26.68 19.51
N VAL A 162 5.56 25.48 18.94
CA VAL A 162 4.90 25.16 17.68
C VAL A 162 3.49 24.69 17.99
N ASP A 163 2.50 25.22 17.25
CA ASP A 163 1.11 24.78 17.35
C ASP A 163 1.00 23.25 17.25
N ALA A 164 0.14 22.66 18.09
CA ALA A 164 0.02 21.21 18.20
C ALA A 164 -0.41 20.55 16.88
N ARG A 165 -1.21 21.23 16.05
CA ARG A 165 -1.65 20.73 14.73
C ARG A 165 -0.47 20.71 13.76
N ILE A 166 0.38 21.74 13.79
CA ILE A 166 1.61 21.79 12.99
C ILE A 166 2.59 20.70 13.47
N LYS A 167 2.79 20.58 14.78
CA LYS A 167 3.64 19.55 15.39
C LYS A 167 3.21 18.14 14.98
N ARG A 168 1.91 17.87 14.87
CA ARG A 168 1.38 16.60 14.35
C ARG A 168 1.78 16.32 12.91
N LYS A 169 1.81 17.34 12.04
CA LYS A 169 2.29 17.18 10.65
C LYS A 169 3.78 16.81 10.62
N PHE A 170 4.59 17.43 11.49
CA PHE A 170 5.99 17.04 11.66
C PHE A 170 6.17 15.62 12.19
N CYS A 171 5.34 15.17 13.15
CA CYS A 171 5.35 13.78 13.59
C CYS A 171 5.10 12.81 12.42
N ILE A 172 4.12 13.11 11.55
CA ILE A 172 3.83 12.26 10.39
C ILE A 172 5.05 12.18 9.46
N LEU A 173 5.67 13.31 9.14
CA LEU A 173 6.88 13.34 8.31
C LEU A 173 8.02 12.53 8.94
N LEU A 174 8.33 12.76 10.21
CA LEU A 174 9.44 12.09 10.90
C LEU A 174 9.17 10.59 11.09
N GLU A 175 7.92 10.18 11.33
CA GLU A 175 7.54 8.77 11.37
C GLU A 175 7.72 8.11 10.00
N GLN A 176 7.39 8.81 8.92
CA GLN A 176 7.58 8.30 7.56
C GLN A 176 9.06 8.15 7.21
N LEU A 177 9.90 9.12 7.59
CA LEU A 177 11.36 9.03 7.42
C LEU A 177 11.99 7.92 8.28
N ALA A 178 11.38 7.61 9.43
CA ALA A 178 11.84 6.56 10.33
C ALA A 178 11.23 5.18 10.00
N SER A 179 10.35 5.06 9.00
CA SER A 179 9.72 3.77 8.70
C SER A 179 10.71 2.76 8.11
N ASP A 180 10.32 1.48 8.13
CA ASP A 180 11.04 0.39 7.47
C ASP A 180 10.71 0.25 5.98
N ASP A 181 9.83 1.10 5.46
CA ASP A 181 9.37 1.04 4.08
C ASP A 181 10.48 1.49 3.12
N SER A 182 10.38 1.02 1.88
CA SER A 182 11.30 1.43 0.83
C SER A 182 11.07 2.90 0.50
N LEU A 183 12.15 3.67 0.45
CA LEU A 183 12.15 5.05 -0.04
C LEU A 183 11.51 5.14 -1.42
N LEU A 184 11.70 4.13 -2.28
CA LEU A 184 11.16 4.11 -3.64
C LEU A 184 9.63 4.02 -3.68
N GLN A 185 9.02 3.45 -2.63
CA GLN A 185 7.57 3.47 -2.48
C GLN A 185 7.05 4.86 -2.10
N MET A 186 7.91 5.71 -1.53
CA MET A 186 7.58 7.06 -1.08
C MET A 186 8.00 8.16 -2.05
N ALA A 187 9.01 7.93 -2.89
CA ALA A 187 9.54 8.89 -3.82
C ALA A 187 9.90 8.19 -5.13
N ASN A 188 8.96 8.16 -6.08
CA ASN A 188 9.20 7.69 -7.44
C ASN A 188 10.06 8.72 -8.22
N GLY A 189 10.46 8.37 -9.45
CA GLY A 189 11.31 9.24 -10.27
C GLY A 189 10.71 10.64 -10.51
N GLU A 190 9.39 10.75 -10.68
CA GLU A 190 8.70 12.03 -10.83
C GLU A 190 8.77 12.88 -9.54
N ALA A 191 8.50 12.27 -8.38
CA ALA A 191 8.59 12.92 -7.08
C ALA A 191 10.01 13.41 -6.76
N ILE A 192 11.04 12.65 -7.17
CA ILE A 192 12.44 13.08 -7.07
C ILE A 192 12.70 14.32 -7.94
N GLY A 193 12.16 14.36 -9.16
CA GLY A 193 12.25 15.54 -10.03
C GLY A 193 11.56 16.77 -9.45
N GLN A 194 10.37 16.60 -8.87
CA GLN A 194 9.63 17.67 -8.17
C GLN A 194 10.41 18.17 -6.94
N LEU A 195 10.97 17.26 -6.14
CA LEU A 195 11.81 17.60 -5.00
C LEU A 195 13.07 18.38 -5.44
N ALA A 196 13.70 17.98 -6.55
CA ALA A 196 14.83 18.70 -7.12
C ALA A 196 14.48 20.12 -7.54
N ALA A 197 13.31 20.32 -8.17
CA ALA A 197 12.82 21.65 -8.54
C ALA A 197 12.60 22.55 -7.30
N PHE A 198 12.01 22.00 -6.24
CA PHE A 198 11.86 22.70 -4.96
C PHE A 198 13.20 23.06 -4.33
N VAL A 199 14.14 22.12 -4.25
CA VAL A 199 15.47 22.37 -3.66
C VAL A 199 16.24 23.44 -4.43
N LYS A 200 16.12 23.46 -5.77
CA LYS A 200 16.79 24.45 -6.62
C LYS A 200 16.23 25.86 -6.43
N SER A 201 14.91 25.99 -6.36
CA SER A 201 14.23 27.27 -6.22
C SER A 201 13.15 27.18 -5.15
N PRO A 202 13.53 27.23 -3.86
CA PRO A 202 12.57 27.03 -2.78
C PRO A 202 11.56 28.18 -2.77
N SER A 203 10.28 27.88 -3.01
CA SER A 203 9.19 28.85 -3.02
C SER A 203 7.86 28.16 -2.68
N ARG A 204 6.80 28.93 -2.46
CA ARG A 204 5.45 28.38 -2.24
C ARG A 204 4.97 27.59 -3.45
N GLU A 205 5.21 28.11 -4.64
CA GLU A 205 4.83 27.49 -5.91
C GLU A 205 5.54 26.14 -6.07
N THR A 206 6.87 26.11 -5.88
CA THR A 206 7.63 24.86 -6.01
C THR A 206 7.33 23.85 -4.90
N ALA A 207 6.96 24.29 -3.70
CA ALA A 207 6.53 23.40 -2.63
C ALA A 207 5.21 22.67 -2.96
N THR A 208 4.28 23.33 -3.64
CA THR A 208 3.02 22.69 -4.07
C THR A 208 3.22 21.63 -5.15
N LEU A 209 4.37 21.65 -5.84
CA LEU A 209 4.71 20.62 -6.82
C LEU A 209 5.13 19.30 -6.17
N ILE A 210 5.46 19.25 -4.86
CA ILE A 210 5.94 18.05 -4.16
C ILE A 210 4.76 17.14 -3.74
N VAL A 211 3.81 16.91 -4.65
CA VAL A 211 2.62 16.09 -4.39
C VAL A 211 3.00 14.63 -4.17
N GLY A 212 4.10 14.18 -4.80
CA GLY A 212 4.62 12.82 -4.66
C GLY A 212 5.18 12.48 -3.27
N ILE A 213 5.42 13.47 -2.39
CA ILE A 213 5.89 13.26 -1.01
C ILE A 213 4.94 13.98 -0.04
N PRO A 214 3.73 13.42 0.23
CA PRO A 214 2.65 14.14 0.88
C PRO A 214 2.99 14.69 2.27
N ALA A 215 3.74 13.96 3.09
CA ALA A 215 4.08 14.42 4.43
C ALA A 215 5.02 15.64 4.42
N LEU A 216 5.95 15.71 3.46
CA LEU A 216 6.83 16.87 3.31
C LEU A 216 6.03 18.09 2.85
N MET A 217 5.15 17.92 1.87
CA MET A 217 4.25 18.96 1.38
C MET A 217 3.40 19.55 2.52
N LEU A 218 2.76 18.69 3.34
CA LEU A 218 1.93 19.12 4.47
C LEU A 218 2.68 20.00 5.47
N VAL A 219 3.94 19.66 5.74
CA VAL A 219 4.81 20.39 6.66
C VAL A 219 5.28 21.71 6.06
N LEU A 220 5.67 21.73 4.77
CA LEU A 220 6.03 22.95 4.05
C LEU A 220 4.87 23.94 4.02
N GLU A 221 3.68 23.48 3.64
CA GLU A 221 2.47 24.30 3.61
C GLU A 221 2.14 24.88 4.99
N ALA A 222 2.24 24.06 6.04
CA ALA A 222 2.04 24.52 7.41
C ALA A 222 3.06 25.59 7.82
N CYS A 223 4.32 25.43 7.45
CA CYS A 223 5.35 26.41 7.77
C CYS A 223 5.15 27.72 7.03
N MET A 224 4.81 27.66 5.74
CA MET A 224 4.55 28.84 4.92
C MET A 224 3.32 29.62 5.40
N ASN A 225 2.25 28.92 5.78
CA ASN A 225 1.02 29.57 6.27
C ASN A 225 1.18 30.19 7.67
N ASN A 226 2.16 29.74 8.46
CA ASN A 226 2.38 30.19 9.84
C ASN A 226 3.70 30.96 10.01
N SER A 227 4.31 31.41 8.92
CA SER A 227 5.59 32.15 8.92
C SER A 227 6.72 31.46 9.72
N LEU A 228 6.71 30.13 9.79
CA LEU A 228 7.76 29.36 10.45
C LEU A 228 9.01 29.35 9.57
N ARG A 229 10.18 29.39 10.20
CA ARG A 229 11.47 29.30 9.51
C ARG A 229 11.61 27.94 8.82
N TRP A 230 11.49 27.95 7.50
CA TRP A 230 11.49 26.73 6.68
C TRP A 230 12.88 26.43 6.06
N ASN A 231 13.91 27.22 6.35
CA ASN A 231 15.30 26.95 5.91
C ASN A 231 15.79 25.56 6.33
N ARG A 232 15.39 25.10 7.52
CA ARG A 232 15.70 23.73 7.99
C ARG A 232 14.99 22.66 7.16
N LEU A 233 13.80 22.95 6.64
CA LEU A 233 13.07 22.06 5.72
C LEU A 233 13.70 22.04 4.34
N VAL A 234 14.28 23.16 3.86
CA VAL A 234 15.08 23.15 2.64
C VAL A 234 16.30 22.26 2.79
N SER A 235 17.00 22.35 3.93
CA SER A 235 18.14 21.46 4.24
C SER A 235 17.70 19.99 4.30
N LEU A 236 16.53 19.70 4.88
CA LEU A 236 15.94 18.37 4.85
C LEU A 236 15.63 17.92 3.41
N GLY A 237 15.07 18.80 2.57
CA GLY A 237 14.79 18.52 1.17
C GLY A 237 16.04 18.18 0.36
N VAL A 238 17.15 18.91 0.58
CA VAL A 238 18.45 18.62 -0.03
C VAL A 238 18.93 17.22 0.35
N TRP A 239 18.90 16.91 1.65
CA TRP A 239 19.30 15.59 2.14
C TRP A 239 18.41 14.47 1.57
N MET A 240 17.08 14.68 1.56
CA MET A 240 16.13 13.74 0.97
C MET A 240 16.42 13.51 -0.51
N LEU A 241 16.69 14.57 -1.27
CA LEU A 241 17.01 14.47 -2.69
C LEU A 241 18.28 13.65 -2.93
N GLN A 242 19.37 13.97 -2.24
CA GLN A 242 20.63 13.24 -2.34
C GLN A 242 20.45 11.76 -2.03
N ARG A 243 19.71 11.46 -0.95
CA ARG A 243 19.43 10.09 -0.53
C ARG A 243 18.59 9.34 -1.55
N ALA A 244 17.51 9.96 -2.05
CA ALA A 244 16.62 9.36 -3.03
C ALA A 244 17.33 9.07 -4.35
N THR A 245 18.10 10.02 -4.87
CA THR A 245 18.90 9.84 -6.09
C THR A 245 19.93 8.72 -5.93
N THR A 246 20.63 8.65 -4.79
CA THR A 246 21.60 7.57 -4.53
C THR A 246 20.95 6.19 -4.54
N VAL A 247 19.78 6.05 -3.88
CA VAL A 247 19.05 4.76 -3.87
C VAL A 247 18.54 4.42 -5.27
N TRP A 248 18.01 5.41 -5.99
CA TRP A 248 17.49 5.26 -7.34
C TRP A 248 18.56 4.80 -8.34
N GLU A 249 19.76 5.40 -8.29
CA GLU A 249 20.90 5.01 -9.13
C GLU A 249 21.37 3.59 -8.81
N ARG A 250 21.46 3.21 -7.52
CA ARG A 250 21.82 1.85 -7.11
C ARG A 250 20.84 0.79 -7.62
N VAL A 251 19.55 1.14 -7.73
CA VAL A 251 18.52 0.24 -8.27
C VAL A 251 18.69 0.12 -9.77
N LYS A 252 18.81 1.25 -10.49
CA LYS A 252 19.01 1.28 -11.95
C LYS A 252 20.27 0.55 -12.40
N CYS A 253 21.40 0.70 -11.71
CA CYS A 253 22.66 0.04 -12.07
C CYS A 253 22.60 -1.48 -11.92
N LYS A 254 21.70 -2.02 -11.08
CA LYS A 254 21.53 -3.48 -10.94
C LYS A 254 20.63 -4.08 -12.01
N ASP A 255 19.72 -3.28 -12.58
CA ASP A 255 18.90 -3.70 -13.71
C ASP A 255 19.68 -3.76 -15.04
N GLN A 256 20.93 -3.26 -15.07
CA GLN A 256 21.83 -3.39 -16.22
C GLN A 256 22.55 -4.74 -16.31
N LEU A 257 22.30 -5.69 -15.39
CA LEU A 257 22.63 -7.10 -15.68
C LEU A 257 21.71 -7.54 -16.81
N SER A 258 22.25 -7.53 -18.03
CA SER A 258 21.53 -7.87 -19.25
C SER A 258 20.74 -9.15 -19.04
N LEU A 259 19.41 -9.03 -19.12
CA LEU A 259 18.56 -10.12 -19.56
C LEU A 259 19.03 -10.41 -20.99
N GLU A 260 20.10 -11.18 -21.13
CA GLU A 260 20.38 -11.82 -22.41
C GLU A 260 19.10 -12.56 -22.81
N SER A 261 18.57 -12.10 -23.94
CA SER A 261 17.36 -12.53 -24.60
C SER A 261 16.84 -13.88 -24.12
N ILE A 262 15.74 -13.88 -23.36
CA ILE A 262 14.95 -15.08 -23.01
C ILE A 262 14.29 -15.69 -24.28
N CYS A 263 14.56 -15.18 -25.47
CA CYS A 263 13.81 -15.51 -26.68
C CYS A 263 14.21 -16.83 -27.39
N ASP A 264 15.10 -17.66 -26.84
CA ASP A 264 15.56 -18.89 -27.54
C ASP A 264 15.43 -20.20 -26.76
N VAL A 265 14.58 -20.27 -25.71
CA VAL A 265 14.21 -21.57 -25.13
C VAL A 265 13.19 -22.25 -26.05
N ARG A 266 13.70 -23.03 -26.99
CA ARG A 266 12.94 -23.90 -27.90
C ARG A 266 11.96 -24.78 -27.11
N ASP A 267 10.69 -24.71 -27.50
CA ASP A 267 9.61 -25.72 -27.36
C ASP A 267 9.86 -26.93 -26.43
N THR A 268 10.10 -26.72 -25.14
CA THR A 268 10.01 -27.81 -24.15
C THR A 268 8.56 -27.89 -23.63
N PRO A 269 7.80 -28.96 -23.92
CA PRO A 269 6.38 -29.07 -23.61
C PRO A 269 6.11 -29.46 -22.14
N ASP A 270 6.81 -28.85 -21.18
CA ASP A 270 6.78 -29.22 -19.76
C ASP A 270 5.36 -29.14 -19.16
N TRP A 271 4.56 -28.15 -19.57
CA TRP A 271 3.18 -28.01 -19.08
C TRP A 271 2.18 -28.97 -19.75
N ARG A 272 2.53 -29.57 -20.91
CA ARG A 272 1.65 -30.53 -21.61
C ARG A 272 1.82 -31.97 -21.09
N GLU A 273 2.87 -32.27 -20.35
CA GLU A 273 3.11 -33.58 -19.75
C GLU A 273 2.45 -33.78 -18.38
N CYS A 274 1.50 -32.92 -18.02
CA CYS A 274 0.58 -33.21 -16.92
C CYS A 274 -0.33 -34.39 -17.29
N LEU A 275 0.19 -35.60 -17.05
CA LEU A 275 -0.49 -36.85 -16.73
C LEU A 275 -1.96 -36.88 -17.15
N VAL A 276 -2.22 -37.51 -18.29
CA VAL A 276 -3.50 -38.17 -18.53
C VAL A 276 -3.66 -39.22 -17.44
N ILE A 277 -4.27 -38.85 -16.31
CA ILE A 277 -4.72 -39.80 -15.29
C ILE A 277 -5.86 -40.59 -15.93
N ARG A 278 -5.51 -41.68 -16.62
CA ARG A 278 -6.47 -42.72 -16.99
C ARG A 278 -6.93 -43.39 -15.70
N LEU A 279 -8.05 -42.93 -15.15
CA LEU A 279 -8.77 -43.68 -14.13
C LEU A 279 -9.13 -45.06 -14.71
N PRO A 280 -8.82 -46.17 -14.02
CA PRO A 280 -9.26 -47.48 -14.47
C PRO A 280 -10.77 -47.58 -14.30
N ILE A 281 -11.52 -47.46 -15.40
CA ILE A 281 -12.90 -47.93 -15.45
C ILE A 281 -12.84 -49.46 -15.41
N ARG A 282 -12.91 -50.03 -14.21
CA ARG A 282 -13.27 -51.44 -14.05
C ARG A 282 -14.76 -51.56 -14.35
N GLY A 283 -15.05 -52.21 -15.47
CA GLY A 283 -16.41 -52.54 -15.88
C GLY A 283 -17.11 -53.43 -14.86
N CYS A 284 -18.38 -53.13 -14.62
CA CYS A 284 -19.37 -54.14 -14.31
C CYS A 284 -20.60 -53.83 -15.17
N VAL A 285 -20.69 -54.53 -16.29
CA VAL A 285 -21.87 -54.53 -17.16
C VAL A 285 -22.93 -55.39 -16.47
N ARG A 286 -24.05 -54.78 -16.06
CA ARG A 286 -25.35 -55.44 -16.11
C ARG A 286 -26.36 -54.49 -16.75
N ARG A 287 -26.89 -54.95 -17.89
CA ARG A 287 -28.04 -54.37 -18.58
C ARG A 287 -29.27 -54.45 -17.67
N ALA A 288 -29.98 -53.34 -17.55
CA ALA A 288 -31.42 -53.34 -17.39
C ALA A 288 -31.97 -52.20 -18.27
N VAL A 289 -32.70 -52.59 -19.30
CA VAL A 289 -33.52 -51.70 -20.13
C VAL A 289 -34.82 -51.49 -19.36
N ALA A 290 -35.14 -50.25 -19.03
CA ALA A 290 -36.51 -49.85 -18.71
C ALA A 290 -36.70 -48.38 -19.15
N THR A 291 -37.57 -48.21 -20.13
CA THR A 291 -38.02 -46.93 -20.67
C THR A 291 -39.14 -46.36 -19.79
N VAL A 292 -39.27 -45.03 -19.78
CA VAL A 292 -40.43 -44.21 -19.38
C VAL A 292 -40.62 -43.99 -17.86
N CYS A 293 -40.43 -42.75 -17.38
CA CYS A 293 -41.51 -41.76 -17.23
C CYS A 293 -41.03 -40.51 -16.46
N LEU A 294 -41.31 -39.34 -17.02
CA LEU A 294 -41.37 -38.07 -16.28
C LEU A 294 -42.41 -38.18 -15.16
N LYS A 295 -41.98 -38.04 -13.90
CA LYS A 295 -42.85 -37.51 -12.84
C LYS A 295 -42.03 -36.92 -11.71
N SER A 296 -42.45 -35.71 -11.36
CA SER A 296 -42.09 -34.89 -10.21
C SER A 296 -42.08 -35.66 -8.88
N ALA A 297 -41.06 -35.42 -8.05
CA ALA A 297 -41.21 -35.40 -6.60
C ALA A 297 -40.06 -34.60 -5.96
N CYS A 298 -40.40 -33.36 -5.64
CA CYS A 298 -40.05 -32.59 -4.46
C CYS A 298 -39.09 -33.24 -3.44
N GLY A 299 -38.08 -32.46 -2.99
CA GLY A 299 -37.59 -32.59 -1.61
C GLY A 299 -36.08 -32.47 -1.41
N ARG A 300 -35.56 -31.23 -1.43
CA ARG A 300 -34.63 -30.70 -0.41
C ARG A 300 -34.22 -29.27 -0.77
N GLY A 301 -34.94 -28.31 -0.18
CA GLY A 301 -34.64 -26.89 -0.29
C GLY A 301 -33.36 -26.54 0.48
N THR A 302 -32.44 -25.90 -0.23
CA THR A 302 -31.26 -25.23 0.34
C THR A 302 -31.67 -23.97 1.07
N GLN A 303 -30.96 -23.68 2.17
CA GLN A 303 -31.15 -22.57 3.09
C GLN A 303 -31.23 -21.17 2.43
N ALA A 304 -30.70 -21.02 1.21
CA ALA A 304 -30.79 -19.81 0.39
C ALA A 304 -32.23 -19.45 -0.07
N SER A 305 -33.14 -20.43 -0.23
CA SER A 305 -34.54 -20.13 -0.59
C SER A 305 -35.35 -19.54 0.57
N ARG A 306 -34.98 -19.81 1.83
CA ARG A 306 -35.68 -19.27 3.00
C ARG A 306 -35.32 -17.79 3.27
N GLU A 307 -34.13 -17.34 2.87
CA GLU A 307 -33.73 -15.93 3.00
C GLU A 307 -34.39 -15.05 1.93
N MET A 308 -34.54 -15.55 0.70
CA MET A 308 -35.18 -14.81 -0.39
C MET A 308 -36.71 -14.65 -0.20
N GLU A 309 -37.34 -15.55 0.53
CA GLU A 309 -38.77 -15.50 0.86
C GLU A 309 -39.08 -14.64 2.10
N ASN A 310 -38.10 -14.45 2.99
CA ASN A 310 -38.19 -13.47 4.08
C ASN A 310 -37.99 -12.03 3.59
N LEU A 311 -37.17 -11.81 2.56
CA LEU A 311 -37.00 -10.48 1.93
C LEU A 311 -38.26 -10.02 1.17
N LYS A 312 -39.01 -10.95 0.55
CA LYS A 312 -40.30 -10.64 -0.11
C LYS A 312 -41.43 -10.30 0.87
N LYS A 313 -41.32 -10.69 2.15
CA LYS A 313 -42.29 -10.37 3.20
C LYS A 313 -42.05 -9.01 3.89
N MET A 314 -40.93 -8.34 3.62
CA MET A 314 -40.64 -7.01 4.18
C MET A 314 -41.02 -5.83 3.25
N LEU A 315 -41.51 -6.10 2.04
CA LEU A 315 -42.02 -5.09 1.13
C LEU A 315 -43.56 -5.01 1.24
N ARG A 316 -44.07 -3.86 1.67
CA ARG A 316 -45.52 -3.59 1.75
C ARG A 316 -46.12 -3.57 0.34
N PRO A 317 -47.28 -4.20 0.10
CA PRO A 317 -47.97 -4.08 -1.17
C PRO A 317 -48.74 -2.75 -1.21
N GLY A 318 -48.43 -1.89 -2.19
CA GLY A 318 -49.28 -0.75 -2.54
C GLY A 318 -48.57 0.61 -2.54
N GLU A 319 -47.58 0.80 -3.41
CA GLU A 319 -47.25 2.13 -3.93
C GLU A 319 -46.97 2.00 -5.44
N SER A 320 -47.84 2.60 -6.24
CA SER A 320 -47.65 2.77 -7.68
C SER A 320 -46.61 3.85 -7.92
N VAL A 321 -45.64 3.57 -8.79
CA VAL A 321 -44.64 4.54 -9.25
C VAL A 321 -45.33 5.58 -10.14
N PRO A 322 -45.28 6.90 -9.82
CA PRO A 322 -45.74 7.93 -10.74
C PRO A 322 -44.77 8.05 -11.91
N ASN A 323 -45.31 7.81 -13.10
CA ASN A 323 -44.61 7.99 -14.37
C ASN A 323 -44.65 9.47 -14.72
N THR A 324 -43.59 10.22 -14.44
CA THR A 324 -43.45 11.60 -14.94
C THR A 324 -41.99 11.97 -15.15
N ILE A 325 -41.59 12.02 -16.41
CA ILE A 325 -40.31 12.53 -16.90
C ILE A 325 -40.42 14.07 -16.94
N PRO A 326 -39.50 14.83 -16.31
CA PRO A 326 -39.45 16.27 -16.52
C PRO A 326 -38.86 16.58 -17.90
N ARG A 327 -39.66 17.21 -18.77
CA ARG A 327 -39.18 17.91 -19.96
C ARG A 327 -38.31 19.09 -19.51
N THR A 328 -37.03 19.06 -19.85
CA THR A 328 -36.14 20.23 -19.78
C THR A 328 -36.62 21.29 -20.76
N ALA A 329 -36.94 22.47 -20.24
CA ALA A 329 -37.26 23.66 -21.01
C ALA A 329 -36.00 24.17 -21.75
N ARG A 330 -36.13 24.36 -23.07
CA ARG A 330 -35.34 25.35 -23.82
C ARG A 330 -35.69 26.74 -23.30
N ARG A 331 -34.69 27.59 -23.12
CA ARG A 331 -34.84 29.04 -23.25
C ARG A 331 -33.76 29.55 -24.19
N ASP A 332 -34.25 30.45 -25.02
CA ASP A 332 -33.58 31.28 -26.01
C ASP A 332 -32.52 32.21 -25.40
#